data_AF-A0A958B5E6-F1
#
_entry.id   AF-A0A958B5E6-F1
#
_cell.length_a   1.000
_cell.length_b   1.000
_cell.length_c   1.000
_cell.angle_alpha   90.00
_cell.angle_beta   90.00
_cell.angle_gamma   90.00
#
_symmetry.space_group_name_H-M   'P 1'
#
loop_
_entity.id
_entity.type
_entity.pdbx_description
1 polymer ?
#
loop_
_entity_poly.entity_id
_entity_poly.type
_entity_poly.pdbx_seq_one_letter_code
_entity_poly.pdbx_strand_id
1 'polypeptide(L)'
;NRGACHLRAYTPAAELGVMPFGSLKVDPLEWKGKGELTKIFQDVHAVSDSLDLCKFSAFAEGMDEYTEQFNAVTGLGYSTDELLRCGERIYNLERYYNNLAGFGAGSDYLPKRFTDEPSTMPGSEGHVCELDLMLEEYYTLRGWENGVVPESKLKELEII
;
A
#
# COMPACT_ATOMS: atom_id res chain seq x y z
N ASN A 1 -4.89 -7.29 1.36
CA ASN A 1 -4.67 -8.63 1.96
C ASN A 1 -5.60 -9.05 3.11
N ARG A 2 -6.39 -8.18 3.76
CA ARG A 2 -7.31 -8.60 4.85
C ARG A 2 -8.76 -8.11 4.67
N GLY A 3 -9.14 -7.81 3.43
CA GLY A 3 -10.38 -7.10 3.11
C GLY A 3 -10.29 -5.58 3.32
N ALA A 4 -11.46 -4.93 3.35
CA ALA A 4 -11.60 -3.49 3.46
C ALA A 4 -11.05 -2.97 4.80
N CYS A 5 -9.89 -2.32 4.75
CA CYS A 5 -9.23 -1.77 5.93
C CYS A 5 -8.30 -0.61 5.56
N HIS A 6 -8.49 0.54 6.21
CA HIS A 6 -7.70 1.75 5.98
C HIS A 6 -6.27 1.67 6.53
N LEU A 7 -6.01 0.83 7.55
CA LEU A 7 -4.71 0.80 8.24
C LEU A 7 -3.57 0.15 7.45
N ARG A 8 -3.87 -0.64 6.41
CA ARG A 8 -2.82 -1.22 5.56
C ARG A 8 -2.26 -0.21 4.56
N ALA A 9 -3.00 0.84 4.26
CA ALA A 9 -2.59 1.91 3.36
C ALA A 9 -3.38 3.18 3.69
N TYR A 10 -2.95 3.95 4.70
CA TYR A 10 -3.68 5.15 5.10
C TYR A 10 -3.32 6.34 4.19
N THR A 11 -3.62 6.20 2.89
CA THR A 11 -3.43 7.24 1.86
C THR A 11 -4.14 8.57 2.14
N PRO A 12 -5.23 8.63 2.94
CA PRO A 12 -5.80 9.91 3.36
C PRO A 12 -4.77 10.84 4.02
N ALA A 13 -3.70 10.31 4.63
CA ALA A 13 -2.66 11.14 5.19
C ALA A 13 -1.97 12.05 4.15
N ALA A 14 -1.67 11.50 2.97
CA ALA A 14 -1.09 12.26 1.86
C ALA A 14 -2.13 13.13 1.14
N GLU A 15 -3.37 12.66 1.05
CA GLU A 15 -4.47 13.34 0.36
C GLU A 15 -4.96 14.59 1.10
N LEU A 16 -5.04 14.52 2.43
CA LEU A 16 -5.38 15.66 3.29
C LEU A 16 -4.16 16.52 3.64
N GLY A 17 -2.96 16.12 3.21
CA GLY A 17 -1.72 16.84 3.50
C GLY A 17 -1.36 16.85 4.99
N VAL A 18 -1.69 15.78 5.71
CA VAL A 18 -1.35 15.58 7.14
C VAL A 18 -0.09 14.74 7.35
N MET A 19 0.60 14.38 6.26
CA MET A 19 1.94 13.77 6.33
C MET A 19 2.94 14.73 6.97
N PRO A 20 3.91 14.21 7.76
CA PRO A 20 4.93 15.03 8.38
C PRO A 20 5.71 15.83 7.33
N PHE A 21 6.02 17.08 7.69
CA PHE A 21 6.84 18.01 6.90
C PHE A 21 6.34 18.28 5.47
N GLY A 22 5.08 17.97 5.14
CA GLY A 22 4.55 18.13 3.78
C GLY A 22 5.25 17.24 2.75
N SER A 23 5.88 16.15 3.21
CA SER A 23 6.74 15.25 2.43
C SER A 23 6.05 14.61 1.22
N LEU A 24 4.73 14.42 1.28
CA LEU A 24 3.96 13.86 0.18
C LEU A 24 2.53 14.41 0.24
N LYS A 25 2.15 15.17 -0.80
CA LYS A 25 0.79 15.69 -0.99
C LYS A 25 0.27 15.33 -2.36
N VAL A 26 -0.92 14.75 -2.40
CA VAL A 26 -1.60 14.37 -3.65
C VAL A 26 -3.03 14.91 -3.65
N ASP A 27 -3.63 15.05 -4.82
CA ASP A 27 -5.03 15.43 -4.95
C ASP A 27 -5.94 14.25 -4.53
N PRO A 28 -6.89 14.41 -3.59
CA PRO A 28 -7.85 13.36 -3.24
C PRO A 28 -8.78 12.92 -4.38
N LEU A 29 -8.99 13.75 -5.40
CA LEU A 29 -9.94 13.50 -6.49
C LEU A 29 -9.29 12.93 -7.77
N GLU A 30 -7.96 12.89 -7.84
CA GLU A 30 -7.23 12.34 -8.97
C GLU A 30 -6.97 10.84 -8.76
N TRP A 31 -7.19 10.02 -9.79
CA TRP A 31 -6.92 8.59 -9.73
C TRP A 31 -5.46 8.27 -10.06
N LYS A 32 -4.83 9.10 -10.90
CA LYS A 32 -3.47 8.86 -11.39
C LYS A 32 -2.44 8.94 -10.27
N GLY A 33 -1.59 7.93 -10.15
CA GLY A 33 -0.58 7.84 -9.10
C GLY A 33 -1.09 7.24 -7.79
N LYS A 34 -2.39 6.92 -7.68
CA LYS A 34 -2.97 6.32 -6.47
C LYS A 34 -2.59 4.86 -6.30
N GLY A 35 -2.34 4.15 -7.40
CA GLY A 35 -1.80 2.80 -7.36
C GLY A 35 -0.42 2.79 -6.72
N GLU A 36 0.46 3.68 -7.17
CA GLU A 36 1.80 3.87 -6.60
C GLU A 36 1.77 4.25 -5.13
N LEU A 37 0.99 5.29 -4.79
CA LEU A 37 0.84 5.75 -3.41
C LEU A 37 0.38 4.62 -2.48
N THR A 38 -0.61 3.85 -2.91
CA THR A 38 -1.14 2.72 -2.16
C THR A 38 -0.08 1.64 -1.95
N LYS A 39 0.69 1.30 -2.99
CA LYS A 39 1.79 0.33 -2.90
C LYS A 39 2.83 0.79 -1.87
N ILE A 40 3.29 2.04 -1.95
CA ILE A 40 4.31 2.60 -1.04
C ILE A 40 3.84 2.48 0.42
N PHE A 41 2.63 2.94 0.71
CA PHE A 41 2.10 2.92 2.07
C PHE A 41 1.98 1.49 2.60
N GLN A 42 1.58 0.55 1.76
CA GLN A 42 1.48 -0.86 2.14
C GLN A 42 2.82 -1.48 2.49
N ASP A 43 3.86 -1.17 1.73
CA ASP A 43 5.20 -1.70 1.96
C ASP A 43 5.79 -1.10 3.26
N VAL A 44 5.67 0.23 3.44
CA VAL A 44 6.06 0.93 4.68
C VAL A 44 5.29 0.38 5.88
N HIS A 45 3.98 0.19 5.75
CA HIS A 45 3.15 -0.31 6.85
C HIS A 45 3.40 -1.78 7.16
N ALA A 46 3.79 -2.60 6.19
CA ALA A 46 4.21 -3.97 6.45
C ALA A 46 5.50 -3.99 7.30
N VAL A 47 6.44 -3.06 7.06
CA VAL A 47 7.61 -2.87 7.94
C VAL A 47 7.18 -2.45 9.34
N SER A 48 6.41 -1.37 9.47
CA SER A 48 6.07 -0.85 10.80
C SER A 48 5.22 -1.82 11.63
N ASP A 49 4.33 -2.60 10.98
CA ASP A 49 3.60 -3.69 11.65
C ASP A 49 4.53 -4.81 12.13
N SER A 50 5.61 -5.09 11.39
CA SER A 50 6.59 -6.12 11.77
C SER A 50 7.52 -5.68 12.89
N LEU A 51 7.72 -4.36 13.05
CA LEU A 51 8.45 -3.75 14.16
C LEU A 51 7.58 -3.53 15.40
N ASP A 52 6.28 -3.87 15.33
CA ASP A 52 5.27 -3.58 16.36
C ASP A 52 5.19 -2.08 16.72
N LEU A 53 5.41 -1.21 15.73
CA LEU A 53 5.29 0.23 15.89
C LEU A 53 3.83 0.67 15.70
N CYS A 54 3.37 1.56 16.58
CA CYS A 54 2.07 2.20 16.43
C CYS A 54 2.03 2.99 15.11
N LYS A 55 0.96 2.81 14.31
CA LYS A 55 0.79 3.54 13.03
C LYS A 55 0.86 5.06 13.17
N PHE A 56 0.55 5.60 14.35
CA PHE A 56 0.62 7.04 14.59
C PHE A 56 2.05 7.58 14.66
N SER A 57 3.08 6.74 14.84
CA SER A 57 4.47 7.22 14.75
C SER A 57 4.80 7.72 13.34
N ALA A 58 4.08 7.27 12.30
CA ALA A 58 4.26 7.73 10.92
C ALA A 58 3.89 9.22 10.72
N PHE A 59 3.29 9.87 11.72
CA PHE A 59 3.08 11.32 11.73
C PHE A 59 4.28 12.12 12.27
N ALA A 60 5.34 11.43 12.71
CA ALA A 60 6.56 12.02 13.25
C ALA A 60 7.83 11.46 12.62
N GLU A 61 7.81 10.19 12.22
CA GLU A 61 8.97 9.42 11.75
C GLU A 61 8.71 8.85 10.34
N GLY A 62 9.77 8.73 9.56
CA GLY A 62 9.80 8.06 8.27
C GLY A 62 10.54 6.73 8.31
N MET A 63 10.79 6.19 7.12
CA MET A 63 11.48 4.90 6.97
C MET A 63 12.94 4.95 7.39
N ASP A 64 13.60 6.11 7.28
CA ASP A 64 14.99 6.26 7.72
C ASP A 64 15.08 6.13 9.25
N GLU A 65 14.20 6.81 9.99
CA GLU A 65 14.14 6.69 11.46
C GLU A 65 13.78 5.28 11.91
N TYR A 66 12.84 4.59 11.22
CA TYR A 66 12.53 3.19 11.52
C TYR A 66 13.71 2.26 11.25
N THR A 67 14.50 2.53 10.22
CA THR A 67 15.70 1.75 9.87
C THR A 67 16.80 1.96 10.91
N GLU A 68 17.02 3.20 11.36
CA GLU A 68 17.96 3.50 12.45
C GLU A 68 17.58 2.78 13.74
N GLN A 69 16.29 2.80 14.11
CA GLN A 69 15.79 2.09 15.29
C GLN A 69 15.98 0.57 15.17
N PHE A 70 15.62 -0.01 14.02
CA PHE A 70 15.80 -1.45 13.76
C PHE A 70 17.28 -1.85 13.89
N ASN A 71 18.19 -1.07 13.31
CA ASN A 71 19.63 -1.34 13.37
C ASN A 71 20.21 -1.14 14.77
N ALA A 72 19.74 -0.14 15.52
CA ALA A 72 20.19 0.11 16.89
C ALA A 72 19.83 -1.07 17.82
N VAL A 73 18.68 -1.70 17.62
CA VAL A 73 18.22 -2.84 18.43
C VAL A 73 18.86 -4.16 17.98
N THR A 74 18.99 -4.39 16.68
CA THR A 74 19.38 -5.70 16.14
C THR A 74 20.86 -5.82 15.78
N GLY A 75 21.53 -4.71 15.49
CA GLY A 75 22.91 -4.69 15.00
C GLY A 75 23.09 -5.21 13.56
N LEU A 76 22.01 -5.37 12.78
CA LEU A 76 22.04 -6.03 11.47
C LEU A 76 22.49 -5.13 10.30
N GLY A 77 22.47 -3.81 10.47
CA GLY A 77 23.03 -2.86 9.50
C GLY A 77 22.29 -2.79 8.16
N TYR A 78 20.96 -2.94 8.17
CA TYR A 78 20.12 -2.80 6.99
C TYR A 78 20.08 -1.35 6.50
N SER A 79 20.07 -1.16 5.19
CA SER A 79 19.66 0.10 4.56
C SER A 79 18.14 0.25 4.54
N THR A 80 17.65 1.47 4.32
CA THR A 80 16.23 1.78 4.19
C THR A 80 15.58 0.98 3.06
N ASP A 81 16.26 0.87 1.91
CA ASP A 81 15.77 0.12 0.74
C ASP A 81 15.68 -1.38 1.01
N GLU A 82 16.65 -1.96 1.74
CA GLU A 82 16.60 -3.38 2.14
C GLU A 82 15.43 -3.65 3.09
N LEU A 83 15.16 -2.74 4.02
CA LEU A 83 14.04 -2.88 4.94
C LEU A 83 12.69 -2.68 4.24
N LEU A 84 12.60 -1.74 3.29
CA LEU A 84 11.42 -1.58 2.42
C LEU A 84 11.18 -2.81 1.55
N ARG A 85 12.26 -3.44 1.03
CA ARG A 85 12.16 -4.70 0.29
C ARG A 85 11.59 -5.83 1.16
N CYS A 86 11.90 -5.86 2.46
CA CYS A 86 11.23 -6.77 3.40
C CYS A 86 9.72 -6.48 3.50
N GLY A 87 9.31 -5.21 3.55
CA GLY A 87 7.90 -4.82 3.51
C GLY A 87 7.18 -5.31 2.25
N GLU A 88 7.78 -5.13 1.08
CA GLU A 88 7.27 -5.63 -0.19
C GLU A 88 7.16 -7.17 -0.20
N ARG A 89 8.19 -7.87 0.32
CA ARG A 89 8.19 -9.33 0.48
C ARG A 89 7.02 -9.80 1.33
N ILE A 90 6.80 -9.17 2.49
CA ILE A 90 5.69 -9.51 3.40
C ILE A 90 4.35 -9.30 2.71
N TYR A 91 4.15 -8.16 2.04
CA TYR A 91 2.88 -7.86 1.39
C TYR A 91 2.57 -8.83 0.23
N ASN A 92 3.60 -9.26 -0.52
CA ASN A 92 3.45 -10.27 -1.56
C ASN A 92 3.23 -11.66 -1.00
N LEU A 93 3.87 -12.04 0.12
CA LEU A 93 3.63 -13.30 0.81
C LEU A 93 2.17 -13.39 1.30
N GLU A 94 1.66 -12.32 1.90
CA GLU A 94 0.25 -12.22 2.29
C GLU A 94 -0.70 -12.32 1.08
N ARG A 95 -0.37 -11.67 -0.05
CA ARG A 95 -1.18 -11.79 -1.28
C ARG A 95 -1.14 -13.20 -1.84
N TYR A 96 0.04 -13.83 -1.86
CA TYR A 96 0.22 -15.19 -2.32
C TYR A 96 -0.58 -16.19 -1.48
N TYR A 97 -0.58 -16.04 -0.15
CA TYR A 97 -1.45 -16.81 0.72
C TYR A 97 -2.93 -16.67 0.32
N ASN A 98 -3.38 -15.44 0.05
CA ASN A 98 -4.76 -15.20 -0.42
C ASN A 98 -5.01 -15.81 -1.82
N ASN A 99 -4.01 -15.80 -2.72
CA ASN A 99 -4.10 -16.48 -4.01
C ASN A 99 -4.28 -17.99 -3.85
N LEU A 100 -3.54 -18.62 -2.94
CA LEU A 100 -3.71 -20.04 -2.60
C LEU A 100 -5.08 -20.33 -1.96
N ALA A 101 -5.64 -19.35 -1.24
CA ALA A 101 -6.98 -19.43 -0.66
C ALA A 101 -8.12 -19.13 -1.65
N GLY A 102 -7.81 -18.86 -2.93
CA GLY A 102 -8.79 -18.67 -3.99
C GLY A 102 -9.13 -17.21 -4.34
N PHE A 103 -8.46 -16.22 -3.77
CA PHE A 103 -8.61 -14.81 -4.16
C PHE A 103 -7.68 -14.48 -5.33
N GLY A 104 -8.15 -13.79 -6.36
CA GLY A 104 -7.34 -13.46 -7.53
C GLY A 104 -8.04 -12.47 -8.44
N ALA A 105 -8.07 -12.74 -9.74
CA ALA A 105 -8.77 -11.92 -10.72
C ALA A 105 -10.23 -11.66 -10.29
N GLY A 106 -10.63 -10.39 -10.29
CA GLY A 106 -11.97 -9.95 -9.87
C GLY A 106 -12.22 -9.94 -8.36
N SER A 107 -11.24 -10.29 -7.52
CA SER A 107 -11.40 -10.27 -6.06
C SER A 107 -11.17 -8.89 -5.43
N ASP A 108 -10.47 -8.00 -6.12
CA ASP A 108 -10.26 -6.63 -5.66
C ASP A 108 -11.32 -5.72 -6.31
N TYR A 109 -12.35 -5.37 -5.55
CA TYR A 109 -13.47 -4.55 -6.00
C TYR A 109 -14.00 -3.66 -4.87
N LEU A 110 -14.78 -2.64 -5.24
CA LEU A 110 -15.57 -1.85 -4.32
C LEU A 110 -17.07 -2.10 -4.55
N PRO A 111 -17.93 -1.87 -3.54
CA PRO A 111 -19.37 -1.80 -3.78
C PRO A 111 -19.70 -0.79 -4.90
N LYS A 112 -20.64 -1.16 -5.79
CA LYS A 112 -21.01 -0.37 -6.99
C LYS A 112 -21.36 1.08 -6.72
N ARG A 113 -21.85 1.40 -5.53
CA ARG A 113 -22.08 2.79 -5.12
C ARG A 113 -20.84 3.68 -5.33
N PHE A 114 -19.64 3.16 -5.08
CA PHE A 114 -18.41 3.96 -5.23
C PHE A 114 -17.99 4.16 -6.67
N THR A 115 -18.35 3.27 -7.59
CA THR A 115 -17.93 3.31 -9.00
C THR A 115 -19.02 3.86 -9.94
N ASP A 116 -20.30 3.77 -9.54
CA ASP A 116 -21.45 3.99 -10.42
C ASP A 116 -22.33 5.17 -9.97
N GLU A 117 -22.33 5.54 -8.68
CA GLU A 117 -23.17 6.61 -8.11
C GLU A 117 -22.33 7.85 -7.79
N PRO A 118 -22.38 8.93 -8.60
CA PRO A 118 -21.62 10.15 -8.32
C PRO A 118 -21.95 10.76 -6.97
N SER A 119 -20.94 11.25 -6.26
CA SER A 119 -21.13 11.95 -4.99
C SER A 119 -22.01 13.19 -5.17
N THR A 120 -22.93 13.40 -4.24
CA THR A 120 -23.77 14.60 -4.15
C THR A 120 -23.31 15.55 -3.05
N MET A 121 -22.14 15.28 -2.45
CA MET A 121 -21.63 16.01 -1.29
C MET A 121 -20.52 16.98 -1.69
N PRO A 122 -20.40 18.13 -1.01
CA PRO A 122 -19.33 19.09 -1.27
C PRO A 122 -17.94 18.47 -1.13
N GLY A 123 -17.01 18.87 -1.99
CA GLY A 123 -15.62 18.39 -2.00
C GLY A 123 -15.36 17.20 -2.92
N SER A 124 -16.40 16.48 -3.36
CA SER A 124 -16.28 15.43 -4.38
C SER A 124 -17.51 15.37 -5.31
N GLU A 125 -18.33 16.42 -5.34
CA GLU A 125 -19.58 16.45 -6.11
C GLU A 125 -19.35 16.07 -7.58
N GLY A 126 -20.10 15.09 -8.07
CA GLY A 126 -20.00 14.56 -9.42
C GLY A 126 -18.91 13.51 -9.64
N HIS A 127 -18.05 13.23 -8.66
CA HIS A 127 -17.00 12.20 -8.78
C HIS A 127 -17.49 10.80 -8.43
N VAL A 128 -16.92 9.81 -9.11
CA VAL A 128 -16.94 8.38 -8.78
C VAL A 128 -15.50 7.89 -8.63
N CYS A 129 -15.31 6.67 -8.15
CA CYS A 129 -13.99 6.04 -8.04
C CYS A 129 -13.60 5.34 -9.35
N GLU A 130 -12.52 5.78 -9.97
CA GLU A 130 -11.93 5.17 -11.18
C GLU A 130 -11.11 3.90 -10.84
N LEU A 131 -11.74 2.95 -10.14
CA LEU A 131 -11.08 1.79 -9.57
C LEU A 131 -10.30 0.96 -10.59
N ASP A 132 -10.86 0.74 -11.78
CA ASP A 132 -10.22 -0.09 -12.81
C ASP A 132 -8.87 0.49 -13.25
N LEU A 133 -8.79 1.82 -13.41
CA LEU A 133 -7.56 2.52 -13.78
C LEU A 133 -6.52 2.46 -12.65
N MET A 134 -6.96 2.62 -11.41
CA MET A 134 -6.07 2.49 -10.24
C MET A 134 -5.57 1.06 -10.03
N LEU A 135 -6.39 0.04 -10.30
CA LEU A 135 -6.00 -1.36 -10.22
C LEU A 135 -4.98 -1.72 -11.31
N GLU A 136 -5.15 -1.22 -12.53
CA GLU A 136 -4.18 -1.40 -13.62
C GLU A 136 -2.81 -0.84 -13.23
N GLU A 137 -2.76 0.39 -12.73
CA GLU A 137 -1.54 1.01 -12.23
C GLU A 137 -0.93 0.19 -11.08
N TYR A 138 -1.76 -0.16 -10.08
CA TYR A 138 -1.33 -0.90 -8.89
C TYR A 138 -0.74 -2.28 -9.23
N TYR A 139 -1.40 -3.05 -10.09
CA TYR A 139 -0.91 -4.37 -10.50
C TYR A 139 0.38 -4.28 -11.31
N THR A 140 0.48 -3.31 -12.21
CA THR A 140 1.70 -3.06 -12.98
C THR A 140 2.88 -2.79 -12.03
N LEU A 141 2.69 -1.91 -11.06
CA LEU A 141 3.73 -1.55 -10.08
C LEU A 141 4.06 -2.67 -9.08
N ARG A 142 3.09 -3.52 -8.78
CA ARG A 142 3.28 -4.73 -7.95
C ARG A 142 3.95 -5.87 -8.72
N GLY A 143 3.95 -5.82 -10.05
CA GLY A 143 4.35 -6.96 -10.90
C GLY A 143 3.36 -8.12 -10.79
N TRP A 144 2.06 -7.82 -10.64
CA TRP A 144 0.99 -8.82 -10.54
C TRP A 144 0.26 -8.96 -11.87
N GLU A 145 -0.27 -10.16 -12.13
CA GLU A 145 -1.11 -10.45 -13.29
C GLU A 145 -2.57 -10.58 -12.82
N ASN A 146 -3.39 -9.56 -13.09
CA ASN A 146 -4.81 -9.53 -12.68
C ASN A 146 -5.02 -9.85 -11.19
N GLY A 147 -4.19 -9.30 -10.31
CA GLY A 147 -4.24 -9.56 -8.86
C GLY A 147 -3.60 -10.87 -8.40
N VAL A 148 -2.97 -11.64 -9.30
CA VAL A 148 -2.22 -12.85 -8.93
C VAL A 148 -0.73 -12.54 -8.89
N VAL A 149 -0.05 -12.95 -7.82
CA VAL A 149 1.42 -12.83 -7.75
C VAL A 149 2.05 -13.91 -8.64
N PRO A 150 2.79 -13.55 -9.71
CA PRO A 150 3.42 -14.53 -10.58
C PRO A 150 4.62 -15.19 -9.89
N GLU A 151 4.97 -16.40 -10.31
CA GLU A 151 6.09 -17.17 -9.76
C GLU A 151 7.43 -16.40 -9.87
N SER A 152 7.60 -15.60 -10.93
CA SER A 152 8.77 -14.74 -11.11
C SER A 152 8.92 -13.74 -9.96
N LYS A 153 7.83 -13.09 -9.53
CA LYS A 153 7.83 -12.14 -8.42
C LYS A 153 8.06 -12.82 -7.08
N LEU A 154 7.52 -14.04 -6.89
CA LEU A 154 7.78 -14.84 -5.69
C LEU A 154 9.26 -15.19 -5.55
N LYS A 155 9.91 -15.61 -6.64
CA LYS A 155 11.36 -15.89 -6.66
C LYS A 155 12.19 -14.63 -6.48
N GLU A 156 11.81 -13.53 -7.14
CA GLU A 156 12.47 -12.22 -7.00
C GLU A 156 12.52 -11.77 -5.53
N LEU A 157 11.43 -11.99 -4.81
CA LEU A 157 11.29 -11.64 -3.39
C LEU A 157 11.71 -12.76 -2.44
N GLU A 158 12.28 -13.86 -2.93
CA GLU A 158 12.75 -14.99 -2.11
C GLU A 158 11.65 -15.58 -1.20
N ILE A 159 10.41 -15.61 -1.71
CA ILE A 159 9.27 -16.24 -1.03
C ILE A 159 9.24 -17.74 -1.30
N ILE A 160 9.72 -18.16 -2.47
CA ILE A 160 9.87 -19.57 -2.91
C ILE A 160 11.24 -19.82 -3.53
#